data_AF-A0AAD9UZY9-F1
#
_entry.id   AF-A0AAD9UZY9-F1
#
_cell.length_a   1.000
_cell.length_b   1.000
_cell.length_c   1.000
_cell.angle_alpha   90.00
_cell.angle_beta   90.00
_cell.angle_gamma   90.00
#
_symmetry.space_group_name_H-M   'P 1'
#
loop_
_entity.id
_entity.type
_entity.pdbx_description
1 polymer ?
#
loop_
_entity_poly.entity_id
_entity_poly.type
_entity_poly.pdbx_seq_one_letter_code
_entity_poly.pdbx_strand_id
1 'polypeptide(L)'
;MREKYFLIGIVFGLSIIQNGKIPTFLPEEIIQSIFSAGELEPCLAELQNGFQKVGIYQLACQLPMFLCLLRPSQAEMLTVKKVTHLLKPEFSGRRAGLSLGSVLQFTTGADNEPALGFTIHPSLTFVEATTSFFPSANTCISRITLPHPSMDCSLPPKEKLFNLYDLAFCNAYFGHV
;
A
#
# COMPACT_ATOMS: atom_id res chain seq x y z
N MET A 1 -10.94 0.28 -27.35
CA MET A 1 -10.31 1.58 -26.99
C MET A 1 -10.43 1.86 -25.49
N ARG A 2 -11.59 1.63 -24.87
CA ARG A 2 -11.83 1.74 -23.41
C ARG A 2 -10.95 0.82 -22.54
N GLU A 3 -10.85 -0.47 -22.85
CA GLU A 3 -10.03 -1.44 -22.09
C GLU A 3 -8.55 -1.06 -21.99
N LYS A 4 -8.04 -0.28 -22.95
CA LYS A 4 -6.66 0.23 -22.89
C LYS A 4 -6.46 1.17 -21.71
N TYR A 5 -7.47 1.97 -21.34
CA TYR A 5 -7.40 2.90 -20.21
C TYR A 5 -7.37 2.17 -18.87
N PHE A 6 -8.11 1.05 -18.75
CA PHE A 6 -8.03 0.17 -17.58
C PHE A 6 -6.62 -0.37 -17.39
N LEU A 7 -6.03 -0.93 -18.45
CA LEU A 7 -4.65 -1.44 -18.40
C LEU A 7 -3.64 -0.32 -18.10
N ILE A 8 -3.82 0.87 -18.69
CA ILE A 8 -2.98 2.04 -18.41
C ILE A 8 -3.05 2.41 -16.92
N GLY A 9 -4.23 2.42 -16.31
CA GLY A 9 -4.40 2.69 -14.88
C GLY A 9 -3.66 1.70 -14.00
N ILE A 10 -3.72 0.41 -14.34
CA ILE A 10 -2.94 -0.64 -13.66
C ILE A 10 -1.43 -0.38 -13.83
N VAL A 11 -0.95 -0.16 -15.06
CA VAL A 11 0.49 0.05 -15.31
C VAL A 11 1.00 1.28 -14.55
N PHE A 12 0.24 2.37 -14.52
CA PHE A 12 0.61 3.57 -13.77
C PHE A 12 0.62 3.32 -12.28
N GLY A 13 -0.41 2.68 -11.73
CA GLY A 13 -0.43 2.42 -10.30
C GLY A 13 0.65 1.43 -9.86
N LEU A 14 0.93 0.39 -10.66
CA LEU A 14 2.05 -0.51 -10.41
C LEU A 14 3.39 0.23 -10.51
N SER A 15 3.57 1.12 -11.49
CA SER A 15 4.77 1.96 -11.59
C SER A 15 4.97 2.82 -10.33
N ILE A 16 3.89 3.35 -9.75
CA ILE A 16 3.97 4.11 -8.50
C ILE A 16 4.35 3.20 -7.31
N ILE A 17 3.72 2.03 -7.19
CA ILE A 17 3.92 1.11 -6.06
C ILE A 17 5.29 0.41 -6.10
N GLN A 18 5.79 0.11 -7.31
CA GLN A 18 7.03 -0.63 -7.54
C GLN A 18 8.26 0.26 -7.67
N ASN A 19 8.21 1.50 -7.16
CA ASN A 19 9.31 2.46 -7.23
C ASN A 19 9.74 2.81 -8.67
N GLY A 20 8.83 2.68 -9.63
CA GLY A 20 9.00 3.09 -11.02
C GLY A 20 8.86 4.61 -11.19
N LYS A 21 8.68 5.04 -12.45
CA LYS A 21 8.46 6.46 -12.76
C LYS A 21 7.03 6.85 -12.42
N ILE A 22 6.87 7.92 -11.63
CA ILE A 22 5.57 8.51 -11.35
C ILE A 22 5.09 9.24 -12.61
N PRO A 23 3.86 8.99 -13.10
CA PRO A 23 3.32 9.71 -14.25
C PRO A 23 3.00 11.16 -13.85
N THR A 24 3.77 12.11 -14.37
CA THR A 24 3.64 13.56 -14.10
C THR A 24 3.08 14.33 -15.29
N PHE A 25 2.23 13.71 -16.12
CA PHE A 25 1.73 14.33 -17.35
C PHE A 25 0.21 14.52 -17.34
N LEU A 26 -0.47 14.14 -16.26
CA LEU A 26 -1.92 14.29 -16.16
C LEU A 26 -2.25 15.74 -15.83
N PRO A 27 -3.03 16.45 -16.68
CA PRO A 27 -3.49 17.80 -16.38
C PRO A 27 -4.34 17.84 -15.10
N GLU A 28 -4.36 18.98 -14.43
CA GLU A 28 -5.12 19.17 -13.18
C GLU A 28 -6.60 18.82 -13.33
N GLU A 29 -7.22 19.18 -14.46
CA GLU A 29 -8.62 18.89 -14.79
C GLU A 29 -8.89 17.37 -14.83
N ILE A 30 -7.94 16.60 -15.37
CA ILE A 30 -8.04 15.14 -15.46
C ILE A 30 -7.83 14.52 -14.07
N ILE A 31 -6.91 15.05 -13.26
CA ILE A 31 -6.71 14.59 -11.89
C ILE A 31 -7.97 14.84 -11.06
N GLN A 32 -8.53 16.05 -11.12
CA GLN A 32 -9.74 16.38 -10.37
C GLN A 32 -10.94 15.55 -10.81
N SER A 33 -11.14 15.35 -12.11
CA SER A 33 -12.22 14.47 -12.59
C SER A 33 -12.05 13.02 -12.11
N ILE A 34 -10.84 12.46 -12.18
CA ILE A 34 -10.57 11.08 -11.75
C ILE A 34 -10.78 10.89 -10.25
N PHE A 35 -10.41 11.85 -9.40
CA PHE A 35 -10.43 11.67 -7.94
C PHE A 35 -11.58 12.41 -7.22
N SER A 36 -12.53 12.99 -7.97
CA SER A 36 -13.75 13.63 -7.43
C SER A 36 -15.00 12.79 -7.70
N ALA A 37 -16.04 12.99 -6.89
CA ALA A 37 -17.31 12.25 -6.96
C ALA A 37 -18.28 12.76 -8.06
N GLY A 38 -17.77 12.97 -9.29
CA GLY A 38 -18.55 13.45 -10.43
C GLY A 38 -18.80 12.37 -11.50
N GLU A 39 -19.65 12.69 -12.49
CA GLU A 39 -19.77 11.86 -13.69
C GLU A 39 -18.46 11.89 -14.49
N LEU A 40 -17.98 10.71 -14.85
CA LEU A 40 -16.74 10.51 -15.58
C LEU A 40 -17.02 10.11 -17.02
N GLU A 41 -16.24 10.67 -17.93
CA GLU A 41 -16.17 10.17 -19.30
C GLU A 41 -15.81 8.67 -19.31
N PRO A 42 -16.36 7.87 -20.24
CA PRO A 42 -16.20 6.41 -20.22
C PRO A 42 -14.75 5.92 -20.21
N CYS A 43 -13.82 6.66 -20.80
CA CYS A 43 -12.39 6.32 -20.77
C CYS A 43 -11.73 6.62 -19.42
N LEU A 44 -12.14 7.72 -18.76
CA LEU A 44 -11.62 8.11 -17.45
C LEU A 44 -12.18 7.20 -16.35
N ALA A 45 -13.41 6.73 -16.50
CA ALA A 45 -13.99 5.69 -15.64
C ALA A 45 -13.15 4.41 -15.67
N GLU A 46 -12.75 3.93 -16.85
CA GLU A 46 -11.86 2.76 -16.97
C GLU A 46 -10.47 2.99 -16.35
N LEU A 47 -9.91 4.20 -16.51
CA LEU A 47 -8.64 4.58 -15.89
C LEU A 47 -8.76 4.58 -14.34
N GLN A 48 -9.84 5.14 -13.81
CA GLN A 48 -10.15 5.12 -12.38
C GLN A 48 -10.30 3.69 -11.86
N ASN A 49 -11.00 2.81 -12.60
CA ASN A 49 -11.12 1.39 -12.26
C ASN A 49 -9.74 0.71 -12.20
N GLY A 50 -8.83 1.03 -13.13
CA GLY A 50 -7.45 0.55 -13.09
C GLY A 50 -6.70 1.02 -11.84
N PHE A 51 -6.84 2.29 -11.44
CA PHE A 51 -6.28 2.80 -10.18
C PHE A 51 -6.91 2.18 -8.94
N GLN A 52 -8.22 1.92 -8.94
CA GLN A 52 -8.92 1.25 -7.84
C GLN A 52 -8.43 -0.19 -7.68
N LYS A 53 -8.18 -0.90 -8.79
CA LYS A 53 -7.69 -2.30 -8.78
C LYS A 53 -6.34 -2.45 -8.07
N VAL A 54 -5.50 -1.42 -8.11
CA VAL A 54 -4.17 -1.40 -7.48
C VAL A 54 -4.10 -0.52 -6.24
N GLY A 55 -5.23 0.01 -5.75
CA GLY A 55 -5.30 0.76 -4.49
C GLY A 55 -4.88 2.23 -4.56
N ILE A 56 -4.51 2.75 -5.75
CA ILE A 56 -4.04 4.14 -5.92
C ILE A 56 -5.18 5.15 -5.74
N TYR A 57 -6.38 4.81 -6.19
CA TYR A 57 -7.54 5.69 -6.04
C TYR A 57 -7.85 5.98 -4.57
N GLN A 58 -7.89 4.93 -3.76
CA GLN A 58 -8.15 5.00 -2.33
C GLN A 58 -7.04 5.77 -1.61
N LEU A 59 -5.78 5.54 -1.98
CA LEU A 59 -4.63 6.28 -1.44
C LEU A 59 -4.72 7.77 -1.74
N ALA A 60 -5.02 8.13 -3.00
CA ALA A 60 -5.14 9.50 -3.46
C ALA A 60 -6.29 10.25 -2.76
N CYS A 61 -7.43 9.58 -2.54
CA CYS A 61 -8.54 10.15 -1.79
C CYS A 61 -8.22 10.35 -0.30
N GLN A 62 -7.40 9.48 0.30
CA GLN A 62 -7.01 9.60 1.71
C GLN A 62 -5.86 10.58 1.96
N LEU A 63 -5.00 10.79 0.97
CA LEU A 63 -3.83 11.65 1.07
C LEU A 63 -3.87 12.70 -0.05
N PRO A 64 -4.53 13.85 0.13
CA PRO A 64 -4.66 14.87 -0.91
C PRO A 64 -3.30 15.38 -1.44
N MET A 65 -2.25 15.35 -0.61
CA MET A 65 -0.88 15.67 -1.04
C MET A 65 -0.35 14.72 -2.13
N PHE A 66 -0.84 13.49 -2.20
CA PHE A 66 -0.48 12.53 -3.24
C PHE A 66 -0.90 13.01 -4.63
N LEU A 67 -2.02 13.74 -4.75
CA LEU A 67 -2.48 14.31 -6.02
C LEU A 67 -1.49 15.34 -6.57
N CYS A 68 -0.80 16.07 -5.70
CA CYS A 68 0.26 16.99 -6.11
C CYS A 68 1.43 16.28 -6.81
N LEU A 69 1.63 14.97 -6.59
CA LEU A 69 2.70 14.20 -7.23
C LEU A 69 2.39 13.85 -8.69
N LEU A 70 1.11 13.81 -9.05
CA LEU A 70 0.65 13.48 -10.41
C LEU A 70 0.60 14.72 -11.32
N ARG A 71 0.67 15.92 -10.73
CA ARG A 71 0.66 17.18 -11.46
C ARG A 71 1.89 17.33 -12.34
N PRO A 72 1.76 17.97 -13.52
CA PRO A 72 2.91 18.36 -14.31
C PRO A 72 3.73 19.39 -13.52
N SER A 73 4.98 19.04 -13.21
CA SER A 73 5.92 19.93 -12.51
C SER A 73 7.05 20.31 -13.45
N GLN A 74 7.40 21.59 -13.48
CA GLN A 74 8.62 22.08 -14.14
C GLN A 74 9.88 21.84 -13.31
N ALA A 75 9.72 21.46 -12.03
CA ALA A 75 10.83 21.14 -11.14
C ALA A 75 11.35 19.71 -11.42
N GLU A 76 12.63 19.48 -11.09
CA GLU A 76 13.31 18.20 -11.28
C GLU A 76 12.45 16.98 -10.91
N MET A 77 12.58 15.92 -11.73
CA MET A 77 11.91 14.63 -11.60
C MET A 77 11.75 14.21 -10.13
N LEU A 78 10.51 13.96 -9.73
CA LEU A 78 10.19 13.48 -8.39
C LEU A 78 10.69 12.03 -8.27
N THR A 79 11.68 11.80 -7.39
CA THR A 79 12.20 10.46 -7.11
C THR A 79 11.55 9.89 -5.86
N VAL A 80 11.50 8.56 -5.74
CA VAL A 80 11.03 7.88 -4.52
C VAL A 80 11.75 8.41 -3.27
N LYS A 81 13.05 8.74 -3.37
CA LYS A 81 13.82 9.33 -2.26
C LYS A 81 13.30 10.72 -1.85
N LYS A 82 12.88 11.55 -2.82
CA LYS A 82 12.23 12.83 -2.53
C LYS A 82 10.84 12.60 -1.91
N VAL A 83 10.08 11.61 -2.40
CA VAL A 83 8.76 11.26 -1.89
C VAL A 83 8.81 10.72 -0.46
N THR A 84 9.70 9.79 -0.13
CA THR A 84 9.85 9.25 1.24
C THR A 84 10.35 10.30 2.22
N HIS A 85 11.09 11.29 1.74
CA HIS A 85 11.48 12.45 2.55
C HIS A 85 10.28 13.38 2.83
N LEU A 86 9.44 13.63 1.82
CA LEU A 86 8.24 14.48 1.94
C LEU A 86 7.10 13.82 2.72
N LEU A 87 6.88 12.53 2.48
CA LEU A 87 5.90 11.66 3.12
C LEU A 87 6.62 10.80 4.16
N LYS A 88 7.30 11.44 5.13
CA LYS A 88 7.92 10.72 6.23
C LYS A 88 6.85 9.83 6.89
N PRO A 89 7.02 8.50 6.89
CA PRO A 89 6.06 7.63 7.55
C PRO A 89 6.11 7.91 9.04
N GLU A 90 5.08 8.58 9.56
CA GLU A 90 4.88 8.69 10.99
C GLU A 90 4.27 7.39 11.50
N PHE A 91 5.09 6.55 12.12
CA PHE A 91 4.63 5.45 12.95
C PHE A 91 4.14 5.99 14.29
N SER A 92 3.10 6.83 14.27
CA SER A 92 2.63 7.59 15.44
C SER A 92 1.59 6.85 16.30
N GLY A 93 1.10 5.68 15.84
CA GLY A 93 0.16 4.87 16.60
C GLY A 93 0.87 3.98 17.62
N ARG A 94 1.12 4.45 18.84
CA ARG A 94 1.41 3.55 19.97
C ARG A 94 0.13 2.79 20.31
N ARG A 95 0.00 1.55 19.84
CA ARG A 95 -1.05 0.63 20.29
C ARG A 95 -0.58 -0.03 21.58
N ALA A 96 -1.36 0.13 22.65
CA ALA A 96 -0.99 -0.40 23.96
C ALA A 96 -0.82 -1.94 23.87
N GLY A 97 0.33 -2.45 24.32
CA GLY A 97 0.62 -3.89 24.34
C GLY A 97 1.36 -4.44 23.13
N LEU A 98 1.59 -3.65 22.07
CA LEU A 98 2.38 -4.06 20.91
C LEU A 98 3.70 -3.30 20.83
N SER A 99 4.77 -4.04 20.65
CA SER A 99 6.11 -3.50 20.44
C SER A 99 6.62 -3.83 19.04
N LEU A 100 7.68 -3.16 18.61
CA LEU A 100 8.43 -3.57 17.41
C LEU A 100 8.93 -5.01 17.53
N GLY A 101 9.28 -5.46 18.74
CA GLY A 101 9.68 -6.85 19.01
C GLY A 101 8.55 -7.85 18.74
N SER A 102 7.29 -7.47 18.97
CA SER A 102 6.12 -8.31 18.66
C SER A 102 5.98 -8.54 17.15
N VAL A 103 6.18 -7.48 16.35
CA VAL A 103 6.15 -7.57 14.88
C VAL A 103 7.36 -8.35 14.37
N LEU A 104 8.54 -8.14 14.96
CA LEU A 104 9.77 -8.85 14.60
C LEU A 104 9.64 -10.34 14.92
N GLN A 105 9.06 -10.69 16.07
CA GLN A 105 8.83 -12.06 16.50
C GLN A 105 7.83 -12.76 15.59
N PHE A 106 6.72 -12.09 15.25
CA PHE A 106 5.77 -12.60 14.26
C PHE A 106 6.43 -12.87 12.90
N THR A 107 7.33 -12.00 12.48
CA THR A 107 7.95 -12.08 11.14
C THR A 107 9.11 -13.06 11.07
N THR A 108 9.94 -13.12 12.11
CA THR A 108 11.25 -13.80 12.09
C THR A 108 11.36 -14.92 13.12
N GLY A 109 10.42 -15.01 14.07
CA GLY A 109 10.50 -15.89 15.23
C GLY A 109 11.36 -15.34 16.38
N ALA A 110 12.06 -14.22 16.17
CA ALA A 110 12.90 -13.56 17.19
C ALA A 110 12.31 -12.20 17.58
N ASP A 111 12.30 -11.90 18.88
CA ASP A 111 11.80 -10.63 19.43
C ASP A 111 12.81 -9.48 19.34
N ASN A 112 14.06 -9.77 18.98
CA ASN A 112 15.15 -8.82 18.80
C ASN A 112 16.05 -9.26 17.63
N GLU A 113 16.80 -8.30 17.07
CA GLU A 113 17.81 -8.60 16.05
C GLU A 113 18.97 -9.41 16.66
N PRO A 114 19.43 -10.50 16.02
CA PRO A 114 20.60 -11.23 16.48
C PRO A 114 21.85 -10.35 16.51
N ALA A 115 22.84 -10.68 17.36
CA ALA A 115 24.08 -9.89 17.48
C ALA A 115 24.87 -9.76 16.17
N LEU A 116 24.71 -10.71 15.24
CA LEU A 116 25.33 -10.70 13.91
C LEU A 116 24.38 -10.26 12.80
N GLY A 117 23.18 -9.79 13.15
CA GLY A 117 22.09 -9.50 12.23
C GLY A 117 21.40 -10.77 11.71
N PHE A 118 20.37 -10.58 10.88
CA PHE A 118 19.68 -11.68 10.22
C PHE A 118 20.40 -12.10 8.93
N THR A 119 20.65 -13.40 8.75
CA THR A 119 21.14 -13.96 7.48
C THR A 119 20.14 -13.75 6.34
N ILE A 120 18.84 -13.84 6.64
CA ILE A 120 17.75 -13.52 5.73
C ILE A 120 17.08 -12.24 6.24
N HIS A 121 17.26 -11.15 5.53
CA HIS A 121 16.66 -9.88 5.93
C HIS A 121 15.13 -9.96 5.94
N PRO A 122 14.47 -9.42 6.97
CA PRO A 122 13.02 -9.35 7.01
C PRO A 122 12.44 -8.66 5.76
N SER A 123 11.38 -9.24 5.20
CA SER A 123 10.76 -8.79 3.97
C SER A 123 9.24 -8.67 4.11
N LEU A 124 8.66 -7.72 3.37
CA LEU A 124 7.22 -7.44 3.33
C LEU A 124 6.68 -7.73 1.93
N THR A 125 5.54 -8.40 1.84
CA THR A 125 4.84 -8.69 0.58
C THR A 125 3.36 -8.38 0.72
N PHE A 126 2.74 -7.89 -0.35
CA PHE A 126 1.31 -7.63 -0.41
C PHE A 126 0.63 -8.66 -1.31
N VAL A 127 -0.53 -9.17 -0.88
CA VAL A 127 -1.34 -10.14 -1.64
C VAL A 127 -2.79 -9.70 -1.68
N GLU A 128 -3.51 -10.07 -2.75
CA GLU A 128 -4.92 -9.73 -2.89
C GLU A 128 -5.77 -10.48 -1.84
N ALA A 129 -6.60 -9.76 -1.09
CA ALA A 129 -7.47 -10.35 -0.09
C ALA A 129 -8.58 -11.19 -0.77
N THR A 130 -8.62 -12.48 -0.44
CA THR A 130 -9.66 -13.40 -0.91
C THR A 130 -10.83 -13.50 0.06
N THR A 131 -10.54 -13.54 1.37
CA THR A 131 -11.54 -13.75 2.42
C THR A 131 -11.27 -12.94 3.69
N SER A 132 -10.02 -12.58 3.97
CA SER A 132 -9.66 -11.84 5.18
C SER A 132 -8.48 -10.89 4.94
N PHE A 133 -8.34 -9.93 5.85
CA PHE A 133 -7.20 -9.00 5.91
C PHE A 133 -6.21 -9.38 7.03
N PHE A 134 -6.22 -10.64 7.47
CA PHE A 134 -5.34 -11.09 8.53
C PHE A 134 -3.89 -11.21 8.02
N PRO A 135 -2.90 -10.57 8.67
CA PRO A 135 -1.49 -10.76 8.33
C PRO A 135 -1.07 -12.21 8.49
N SER A 136 -0.18 -12.69 7.61
CA SER A 136 0.50 -13.97 7.79
C SER A 136 2.01 -13.76 7.74
N ALA A 137 2.76 -14.72 8.29
CA ALA A 137 4.21 -14.69 8.24
C ALA A 137 4.79 -16.07 7.97
N ASN A 138 5.91 -16.08 7.27
CA ASN A 138 6.78 -17.24 7.12
C ASN A 138 8.13 -16.91 7.77
N THR A 139 8.30 -17.42 8.99
CA THR A 139 9.48 -17.16 9.82
C THR A 139 10.74 -17.75 9.23
N CYS A 140 10.67 -18.89 8.54
CA CYS A 140 11.80 -19.53 7.87
C CYS A 140 12.47 -18.63 6.82
N ILE A 141 11.71 -17.70 6.23
CA ILE A 141 12.21 -16.75 5.23
C ILE A 141 12.06 -15.28 5.68
N SER A 142 11.77 -15.06 6.96
CA SER A 142 11.57 -13.74 7.56
C SER A 142 10.62 -12.86 6.74
N ARG A 143 9.49 -13.41 6.28
CA ARG A 143 8.54 -12.68 5.41
C ARG A 143 7.21 -12.48 6.11
N ILE A 144 6.76 -11.23 6.14
CA ILE A 144 5.37 -10.88 6.46
C ILE A 144 4.58 -10.63 5.17
N THR A 145 3.36 -11.14 5.13
CA THR A 145 2.40 -10.98 4.04
C THR A 145 1.20 -10.19 4.54
N LEU A 146 0.94 -9.04 3.92
CA LEU A 146 -0.20 -8.18 4.24
C LEU A 146 -1.24 -8.23 3.11
N PRO A 147 -2.49 -8.60 3.41
CA PRO A 147 -3.54 -8.55 2.40
C PRO A 147 -3.90 -7.10 2.03
N HIS A 148 -4.10 -6.85 0.74
CA HIS A 148 -4.60 -5.59 0.19
C HIS A 148 -6.00 -5.79 -0.42
N PRO A 149 -6.81 -4.72 -0.52
CA PRO A 149 -8.17 -4.85 -1.05
C PRO A 149 -8.17 -5.27 -2.53
N SER A 150 -9.25 -5.92 -2.93
CA SER A 150 -9.53 -6.35 -4.30
C SER A 150 -10.79 -5.65 -4.83
N MET A 151 -11.18 -5.95 -6.07
CA MET A 151 -12.45 -5.46 -6.63
C MET A 151 -13.65 -6.00 -5.86
N ASP A 152 -13.56 -7.25 -5.40
CA ASP A 152 -14.67 -7.94 -4.72
C ASP A 152 -14.53 -7.89 -3.19
N CYS A 153 -13.38 -7.44 -2.67
CA CYS A 153 -13.09 -7.37 -1.23
C CYS A 153 -12.60 -5.98 -0.84
N SER A 154 -13.53 -5.15 -0.35
CA SER A 154 -13.22 -3.81 0.15
C SER A 154 -12.43 -3.86 1.46
N LEU A 155 -11.58 -2.84 1.67
CA LEU A 155 -10.81 -2.69 2.90
C LEU A 155 -11.75 -2.47 4.10
N PRO A 156 -11.59 -3.22 5.21
CA PRO A 156 -12.39 -2.99 6.40
C PRO A 156 -12.09 -1.63 7.03
N PRO A 157 -12.98 -1.11 7.90
CA PRO A 157 -12.73 0.11 8.64
C PRO A 157 -11.38 0.05 9.38
N LYS A 158 -10.68 1.19 9.45
CA LYS A 158 -9.33 1.33 10.02
C LYS A 158 -9.17 0.64 11.38
N GLU A 159 -10.15 0.80 12.26
CA GLU A 159 -10.15 0.18 13.58
C GLU A 159 -10.20 -1.35 13.50
N LYS A 160 -11.12 -1.90 12.70
CA LYS A 160 -11.23 -3.34 12.47
C LYS A 160 -9.96 -3.91 11.83
N LEU A 161 -9.41 -3.23 10.82
CA LEU A 161 -8.17 -3.64 10.15
C LEU A 161 -7.03 -3.76 11.15
N PHE A 162 -6.83 -2.73 11.95
CA PHE A 162 -5.73 -2.73 12.90
C PHE A 162 -5.98 -3.66 14.09
N ASN A 163 -7.23 -3.92 14.49
CA ASN A 163 -7.51 -4.94 15.51
C ASN A 163 -7.15 -6.36 15.00
N LEU A 164 -7.28 -6.63 13.69
CA LEU A 164 -6.75 -7.86 13.10
C LEU A 164 -5.23 -7.91 13.16
N TYR A 165 -4.57 -6.77 12.93
CA TYR A 165 -3.11 -6.69 12.98
C TYR A 165 -2.60 -6.87 14.41
N ASP A 166 -3.27 -6.26 15.38
CA ASP A 166 -2.97 -6.46 16.79
C ASP A 166 -3.15 -7.91 17.19
N LEU A 167 -4.25 -8.54 16.75
CA LEU A 167 -4.48 -9.95 17.01
C LEU A 167 -3.38 -10.82 16.37
N ALA A 168 -2.91 -10.51 15.16
CA ALA A 168 -1.82 -11.25 14.54
C ALA A 168 -0.50 -11.06 15.30
N PHE A 169 -0.12 -9.80 15.57
CA PHE A 169 1.19 -9.47 16.16
C PHE A 169 1.28 -9.77 17.66
N CYS A 170 0.14 -9.91 18.36
CA CYS A 170 0.10 -10.45 19.72
C CYS A 170 0.32 -11.97 19.78
N ASN A 171 0.15 -12.70 18.67
CA ASN A 171 0.24 -14.15 18.64
C ASN A 171 1.55 -14.61 17.99
N ALA A 172 2.57 -14.84 18.82
CA ALA A 172 3.92 -15.23 18.38
C ALA A 172 4.04 -16.63 17.73
N TYR A 173 3.00 -17.48 17.81
CA TYR A 173 3.11 -18.91 17.48
C TYR A 173 2.03 -19.47 16.54
N PHE A 174 1.05 -18.67 16.12
CA PHE A 174 -0.05 -19.12 15.25
C PHE A 174 -0.15 -18.28 13.99
N GLY A 175 0.87 -18.35 13.13
CA GLY A 175 0.65 -18.18 11.70
C GLY A 175 -0.09 -19.42 11.21
N HIS A 176 -1.19 -19.27 10.47
CA HIS A 176 -1.82 -20.42 9.81
C HIS A 176 -0.76 -21.10 8.91
N VAL A 177 -0.42 -22.35 9.25
CA VAL A 177 0.36 -23.27 8.41
C VAL A 177 -0.52 -23.77 7.28
#